data_AF-A0AAX4J8E0-F1
#
_entry.id   AF-A0AAX4J8E0-F1
#
_cell.length_a   1.000
_cell.length_b   1.000
_cell.length_c   1.000
_cell.angle_alpha   90.00
_cell.angle_beta   90.00
_cell.angle_gamma   90.00
#
_symmetry.space_group_name_H-M   'P 1'
#
loop_
_entity.id
_entity.type
_entity.pdbx_description
1 polymer ?
#
loop_
_entity_poly.entity_id
_entity_poly.type
_entity_poly.pdbx_seq_one_letter_code
_entity_poly.pdbx_strand_id
1 'polypeptide(L)'
;MNSEKQFNKFEERKDILKTPLLDGQKNIVYSMIDDINVAEDVINIIEHTIKSSNKDIKFDLIVDALSPLIQEKARQIVGKLYIYKRRPCKYNNNCKDEKCIYTHDKDHLENKTGNKKRKIDELIRKTNLENTKSKEVIFNKVDPRKHSEDDIRLYAAEFGTLASLKKLNETKWLLTFEDEATAKLIVESRNHVMGDENIKKYFNLLENLKKHELQSLIEKTESLLNKLDKNNISDEIKRNFIKIKQLIKEDTSVNQISKENTKTNVNVQSLYFNSF
;
A
#
# COMPACT_ATOMS: atom_id res chain seq x y z
N MET A 1 20.12 -31.77 0.05
CA MET A 1 21.06 -30.82 -0.58
C MET A 1 20.32 -30.11 -1.71
N ASN A 2 20.31 -28.79 -1.63
CA ASN A 2 20.00 -27.75 -2.63
C ASN A 2 18.82 -27.94 -3.59
N SER A 3 17.76 -27.20 -3.26
CA SER A 3 16.66 -26.83 -4.15
C SER A 3 17.14 -25.81 -5.18
N GLU A 4 17.22 -26.24 -6.44
CA GLU A 4 17.33 -25.35 -7.60
C GLU A 4 16.03 -24.56 -7.74
N LYS A 5 16.09 -23.28 -7.36
CA LYS A 5 15.00 -22.34 -7.65
C LYS A 5 15.10 -21.91 -9.11
N GLN A 6 14.24 -22.51 -9.94
CA GLN A 6 13.89 -21.97 -11.24
C GLN A 6 13.36 -20.54 -11.06
N PHE A 7 14.06 -19.56 -11.64
CA PHE A 7 13.59 -18.18 -11.68
C PHE A 7 13.39 -17.71 -13.11
N ASN A 8 12.18 -17.20 -13.32
CA ASN A 8 11.52 -16.84 -14.56
C ASN A 8 12.36 -16.04 -15.56
N LYS A 9 12.21 -16.46 -16.82
CA LYS A 9 12.53 -15.80 -18.08
C LYS A 9 12.17 -14.31 -18.01
N PHE A 10 13.17 -13.43 -17.90
CA PHE A 10 12.96 -11.99 -18.01
C PHE A 10 12.73 -11.63 -19.49
N GLU A 11 11.71 -10.81 -19.71
CA GLU A 11 11.27 -10.20 -20.97
C GLU A 11 12.40 -9.92 -21.97
N GLU A 12 12.13 -10.13 -23.26
CA GLU A 12 12.94 -9.58 -24.36
C GLU A 12 12.95 -8.05 -24.26
N ARG A 13 13.91 -7.50 -23.50
CA ARG A 13 14.03 -6.07 -23.25
C ARG A 13 14.57 -5.41 -24.52
N LYS A 14 13.69 -4.81 -25.31
CA LYS A 14 14.06 -3.84 -26.36
C LYS A 14 15.05 -2.82 -25.75
N ASP A 15 16.14 -2.53 -26.45
CA ASP A 15 17.18 -1.63 -25.96
C ASP A 15 16.68 -0.18 -25.90
N ILE A 16 16.47 0.33 -24.69
CA ILE A 16 15.93 1.68 -24.42
C ILE A 16 17.04 2.63 -23.94
N LEU A 17 18.21 2.11 -23.56
CA LEU A 17 19.31 2.92 -23.07
C LEU A 17 20.01 3.63 -24.22
N LYS A 18 20.13 4.96 -24.11
CA LYS A 18 20.85 5.81 -25.07
C LYS A 18 22.14 6.31 -24.44
N THR A 19 23.11 6.63 -25.28
CA THR A 19 24.36 7.29 -24.86
C THR A 19 24.43 8.72 -25.41
N PRO A 20 24.88 9.70 -24.61
CA PRO A 20 25.26 9.57 -23.20
C PRO A 20 24.04 9.28 -22.29
N LEU A 21 24.29 8.67 -21.12
CA LEU A 21 23.23 8.45 -20.13
C LEU A 21 22.67 9.80 -19.65
N LEU A 22 21.36 9.85 -19.43
CA LEU A 22 20.71 11.04 -18.89
C LEU A 22 21.18 11.31 -17.45
N ASP A 23 21.24 12.57 -17.00
CA ASP A 23 21.69 12.91 -15.64
C ASP A 23 20.94 12.15 -14.55
N GLY A 24 19.63 11.94 -14.74
CA GLY A 24 18.86 11.16 -13.79
C GLY A 24 19.11 9.65 -13.84
N GLN A 25 19.64 9.11 -14.94
CA GLN A 25 20.18 7.75 -14.99
C GLN A 25 21.54 7.67 -14.28
N LYS A 26 22.40 8.68 -14.45
CA LYS A 26 23.67 8.80 -13.72
C LYS A 26 23.43 8.90 -12.21
N ASN A 27 22.42 9.65 -11.77
CA ASN A 27 22.02 9.74 -10.37
C ASN A 27 21.60 8.39 -9.76
N ILE A 28 21.03 7.46 -10.55
CA ILE A 28 20.76 6.11 -10.05
C ILE A 28 22.07 5.41 -9.69
N VAL A 29 23.09 5.52 -10.55
CA VAL A 29 24.40 4.92 -10.32
C VAL A 29 25.05 5.52 -9.08
N TYR A 30 25.07 6.85 -8.97
CA TYR A 30 25.60 7.56 -7.79
C TYR A 30 24.87 7.20 -6.48
N SER A 31 23.57 6.87 -6.55
CA SER A 31 22.82 6.47 -5.35
C SER A 31 23.04 5.02 -4.90
N MET A 32 23.70 4.18 -5.71
CA MET A 32 23.90 2.75 -5.41
C MET A 32 25.38 2.38 -5.19
N ILE A 33 26.29 3.29 -5.55
CA ILE A 33 27.73 3.13 -5.41
C ILE A 33 28.23 4.30 -4.56
N ASP A 34 28.79 3.97 -3.41
CA ASP A 34 29.25 4.96 -2.43
C ASP A 34 30.55 5.66 -2.88
N ASP A 35 31.37 4.97 -3.67
CA ASP A 35 32.60 5.52 -4.26
C ASP A 35 32.32 6.20 -5.60
N ILE A 36 32.58 7.51 -5.65
CA ILE A 36 32.35 8.36 -6.82
C ILE A 36 33.20 7.92 -8.02
N ASN A 37 34.43 7.46 -7.80
CA ASN A 37 35.31 7.04 -8.89
C ASN A 37 34.80 5.73 -9.52
N VAL A 38 34.36 4.80 -8.67
CA VAL A 38 33.75 3.54 -9.12
C VAL A 38 32.42 3.81 -9.84
N ALA A 39 31.65 4.82 -9.40
CA ALA A 39 30.40 5.20 -10.05
C ALA A 39 30.64 5.77 -11.47
N GLU A 40 31.67 6.60 -11.65
CA GLU A 40 32.08 7.11 -12.96
C GLU A 40 32.58 5.98 -13.87
N ASP A 41 33.37 5.04 -13.34
CA ASP A 41 33.81 3.85 -14.08
C ASP A 41 32.61 3.00 -14.54
N VAL A 42 31.61 2.81 -13.68
CA VAL A 42 30.37 2.11 -14.04
C VAL A 42 29.61 2.83 -15.15
N ILE A 43 29.48 4.16 -15.09
CA ILE A 43 28.83 4.95 -16.15
C ILE A 43 29.60 4.78 -17.47
N ASN A 44 30.92 4.90 -17.44
CA ASN A 44 31.78 4.75 -18.62
C ASN A 44 31.68 3.35 -19.23
N ILE A 45 31.68 2.30 -18.42
CA ILE A 45 31.51 0.91 -18.89
C ILE A 45 30.13 0.72 -19.54
N ILE A 46 29.06 1.26 -18.94
CA ILE A 46 27.71 1.18 -19.52
C ILE A 46 27.67 1.89 -20.88
N GLU A 47 28.16 3.14 -20.94
CA GLU A 47 28.12 3.92 -22.17
C GLU A 47 28.99 3.31 -23.27
N HIS A 48 30.17 2.81 -22.92
CA HIS A 48 31.05 2.10 -23.84
C HIS A 48 30.38 0.82 -24.37
N THR A 49 29.78 0.02 -23.49
CA THR A 49 29.09 -1.23 -23.87
C THR A 49 27.89 -0.98 -24.79
N ILE A 50 27.15 0.12 -24.58
CA ILE A 50 26.04 0.51 -25.46
C ILE A 50 26.54 0.95 -26.84
N LYS A 51 27.65 1.72 -26.89
CA LYS A 51 28.25 2.22 -28.15
C LYS A 51 28.92 1.12 -28.98
N SER A 52 29.57 0.17 -28.32
CA SER A 52 30.36 -0.90 -28.95
C SER A 52 29.53 -2.12 -29.36
N SER A 53 28.31 -2.27 -28.85
CA SER A 53 27.45 -3.41 -29.14
C SER A 53 26.46 -3.11 -30.28
N ASN A 54 26.48 -3.97 -31.29
CA ASN A 54 25.50 -4.01 -32.38
C ASN A 54 24.29 -4.93 -32.07
N LYS A 55 24.21 -5.52 -30.86
CA LYS A 55 23.10 -6.41 -30.50
C LYS A 55 21.86 -5.60 -30.09
N ASP A 56 20.69 -6.08 -30.50
CA ASP A 56 19.38 -5.52 -30.13
C ASP A 56 19.07 -5.64 -28.63
N ILE A 57 19.73 -6.57 -27.93
CA ILE A 57 19.58 -6.80 -26.50
C ILE A 57 20.94 -6.60 -25.84
N LYS A 58 21.08 -5.48 -25.13
CA LYS A 58 22.34 -5.09 -24.45
C LYS A 58 22.31 -5.31 -22.94
N PHE A 59 21.18 -5.74 -22.39
CA PHE A 59 21.00 -5.91 -20.95
C PHE A 59 22.06 -6.84 -20.34
N ASP A 60 22.14 -8.09 -20.81
CA ASP A 60 23.08 -9.07 -20.25
C ASP A 60 24.53 -8.67 -20.53
N LEU A 61 24.83 -8.08 -21.69
CA LEU A 61 26.16 -7.57 -22.02
C LEU A 61 26.63 -6.50 -21.03
N ILE A 62 25.74 -5.57 -20.65
CA ILE A 62 26.06 -4.53 -19.67
C ILE A 62 26.23 -5.16 -18.28
N VAL A 63 25.40 -6.14 -17.91
CA VAL A 63 25.53 -6.84 -16.62
C VAL A 63 26.85 -7.60 -16.54
N ASP A 64 27.24 -8.30 -17.60
CA ASP A 64 28.49 -9.06 -17.66
C ASP A 64 29.71 -8.14 -17.60
N ALA A 65 29.67 -6.99 -18.29
CA ALA A 65 30.74 -6.00 -18.25
C ALA A 65 30.91 -5.34 -16.87
N LEU A 66 29.81 -5.19 -16.12
CA LEU A 66 29.81 -4.57 -14.79
C LEU A 66 30.08 -5.56 -13.64
N SER A 67 29.85 -6.86 -13.86
CA SER A 67 29.97 -7.89 -12.82
C SER A 67 31.36 -7.95 -12.15
N PRO A 68 32.49 -7.76 -12.86
CA PRO A 68 33.81 -7.71 -12.24
C PRO A 68 33.99 -6.54 -11.25
N LEU A 69 33.28 -5.43 -11.45
CA LEU A 69 33.44 -4.20 -10.67
C LEU A 69 32.48 -4.12 -9.49
N ILE A 70 31.23 -4.54 -9.68
CA ILE A 70 30.14 -4.33 -8.70
C ILE A 70 29.31 -5.60 -8.40
N GLN A 71 29.71 -6.75 -8.92
CA GLN A 71 29.16 -8.09 -8.62
C GLN A 71 27.62 -8.13 -8.61
N GLU A 72 27.02 -8.47 -7.47
CA GLU A 72 25.56 -8.62 -7.31
C GLU A 72 24.77 -7.32 -7.56
N LYS A 73 25.42 -6.16 -7.46
CA LYS A 73 24.79 -4.86 -7.73
C LYS A 73 24.64 -4.58 -9.22
N ALA A 74 25.42 -5.23 -10.11
CA ALA A 74 25.38 -5.01 -11.56
C ALA A 74 23.98 -5.17 -12.14
N ARG A 75 23.36 -6.34 -11.90
CA ARG A 75 22.01 -6.64 -12.41
C ARG A 75 20.94 -5.71 -11.83
N GLN A 76 21.11 -5.26 -10.58
CA GLN A 76 20.18 -4.32 -9.95
C GLN A 76 20.26 -2.92 -10.55
N ILE A 77 21.47 -2.41 -10.76
CA ILE A 77 21.70 -1.09 -11.36
C ILE A 77 21.17 -1.07 -12.79
N VAL A 78 21.58 -2.03 -13.62
CA VAL A 78 21.08 -2.14 -15.01
C VAL A 78 19.56 -2.32 -15.03
N GLY A 79 19.00 -3.10 -14.10
CA GLY A 79 17.56 -3.23 -13.92
C GLY A 79 16.85 -1.89 -13.68
N LYS A 80 17.37 -1.07 -12.76
CA LYS A 80 16.79 0.26 -12.48
C LYS A 80 16.98 1.23 -13.66
N LEU A 81 18.10 1.17 -14.37
CA LEU A 81 18.36 2.01 -15.54
C LEU A 81 17.36 1.74 -16.67
N TYR A 82 17.04 0.48 -16.96
CA TYR A 82 16.04 0.11 -17.98
C TYR A 82 14.59 0.46 -17.59
N ILE A 83 14.32 0.70 -16.30
CA ILE A 83 13.01 1.11 -15.78
C ILE A 83 12.93 2.62 -15.55
N TYR A 84 14.08 3.31 -15.54
CA TYR A 84 14.15 4.75 -15.28
C TYR A 84 13.29 5.53 -16.28
N LYS A 85 12.39 6.36 -15.74
CA LYS A 85 11.37 7.14 -16.50
C LYS A 85 10.41 6.31 -17.36
N ARG A 86 10.19 5.01 -17.10
CA ARG A 86 8.97 4.32 -17.57
C ARG A 86 7.75 4.93 -16.87
N ARG A 87 7.27 6.04 -17.41
CA ARG A 87 5.99 6.63 -17.00
C ARG A 87 4.88 5.73 -17.54
N PRO A 88 3.78 5.53 -16.79
CA PRO A 88 2.60 4.93 -17.36
C PRO A 88 2.16 5.79 -18.54
N CYS A 89 1.85 5.14 -19.67
CA CYS A 89 1.33 5.86 -20.83
C CYS A 89 0.09 6.66 -20.40
N LYS A 90 0.01 7.93 -20.81
CA LYS A 90 -1.15 8.79 -20.53
C LYS A 90 -2.47 8.15 -20.96
N TYR A 91 -2.41 7.36 -22.04
CA TYR A 91 -3.56 6.65 -22.61
C TYR A 91 -3.64 5.19 -22.17
N ASN A 92 -2.64 4.69 -21.44
CA ASN A 92 -2.57 3.32 -20.92
C ASN A 92 -3.05 2.30 -21.98
N ASN A 93 -4.09 1.51 -21.69
CA ASN A 93 -4.61 0.48 -22.59
C ASN A 93 -5.26 0.99 -23.89
N ASN A 94 -5.53 2.31 -23.98
CA ASN A 94 -6.12 2.97 -25.15
C ASN A 94 -5.05 3.65 -26.02
N CYS A 95 -3.76 3.44 -25.73
CA CYS A 95 -2.70 3.90 -26.62
C CYS A 95 -2.78 3.17 -27.96
N LYS A 96 -2.76 3.94 -29.06
CA LYS A 96 -2.79 3.43 -30.44
C LYS A 96 -1.39 3.34 -31.08
N ASP A 97 -0.36 3.76 -30.35
CA ASP A 97 1.01 3.74 -30.83
C ASP A 97 1.67 2.39 -30.50
N GLU A 98 1.90 1.58 -31.53
CA GLU A 98 2.51 0.24 -31.41
C GLU A 98 3.97 0.29 -30.93
N LYS A 99 4.63 1.45 -31.04
CA LYS A 99 6.01 1.68 -30.58
C LYS A 99 6.08 2.62 -29.37
N CYS A 100 4.99 2.73 -28.62
CA CYS A 100 4.94 3.55 -27.43
C CYS A 100 6.07 3.17 -26.45
N ILE A 101 6.86 4.16 -26.06
CA ILE A 101 7.97 4.02 -25.11
C ILE A 101 7.51 3.96 -23.64
N TYR A 102 6.22 4.15 -23.38
CA TYR A 102 5.61 4.20 -22.05
C TYR A 102 4.89 2.88 -21.72
N THR A 103 4.79 2.55 -20.44
CA THR A 103 4.22 1.25 -20.01
C THR A 103 2.70 1.23 -20.13
N HIS A 104 2.14 0.14 -20.66
CA HIS A 104 0.70 -0.12 -20.70
C HIS A 104 0.31 -1.30 -19.79
N ASP A 105 -0.89 -1.28 -19.21
CA ASP A 105 -1.37 -2.38 -18.36
C ASP A 105 -1.58 -3.69 -19.17
N LYS A 106 -1.79 -3.60 -20.50
CA LYS A 106 -1.86 -4.76 -21.41
C LYS A 106 -0.54 -5.54 -21.45
N ASP A 107 0.60 -4.86 -21.45
CA ASP A 107 1.93 -5.49 -21.41
C ASP A 107 2.12 -6.31 -20.12
N HIS A 108 1.46 -5.91 -19.03
CA HIS A 108 1.47 -6.61 -17.75
C HIS A 108 0.44 -7.76 -17.64
N LEU A 109 -0.52 -7.86 -18.55
CA LEU A 109 -1.54 -8.92 -18.55
C LEU A 109 -1.06 -10.17 -19.28
N GLU A 110 -0.24 -10.04 -20.32
CA GLU A 110 0.29 -11.18 -21.07
C GLU A 110 1.35 -11.99 -20.27
N ASN A 111 2.02 -11.36 -19.30
CA ASN A 111 3.09 -11.99 -18.50
C ASN A 111 2.65 -12.49 -17.10
N LYS A 112 1.34 -12.77 -16.89
CA LYS A 112 0.76 -13.02 -15.55
C LYS A 112 0.73 -14.49 -15.07
N THR A 113 1.71 -15.32 -15.40
CA THR A 113 1.98 -16.57 -14.67
C THR A 113 3.12 -16.37 -13.67
N GLY A 114 2.78 -15.83 -12.49
CA GLY A 114 3.64 -15.94 -11.31
C GLY A 114 4.26 -14.63 -10.86
N ASN A 115 3.53 -13.88 -10.02
CA ASN A 115 4.10 -13.15 -8.89
C ASN A 115 2.97 -12.70 -7.95
N LYS A 116 2.66 -13.55 -6.96
CA LYS A 116 1.57 -13.40 -5.98
C LYS A 116 1.79 -12.33 -4.90
N LYS A 117 2.87 -11.54 -4.95
CA LYS A 117 3.18 -10.54 -3.89
C LYS A 117 2.86 -9.08 -4.23
N ARG A 118 2.62 -8.73 -5.51
CA ARG A 118 2.15 -7.36 -5.88
C ARG A 118 0.67 -7.29 -6.30
N LYS A 119 0.01 -8.44 -6.47
CA LYS A 119 -1.42 -8.50 -6.82
C LYS A 119 -2.34 -8.08 -5.66
N ILE A 120 -1.87 -8.02 -4.41
CA ILE A 120 -2.74 -7.64 -3.29
C ILE A 120 -3.01 -6.12 -3.32
N ASP A 121 -1.98 -5.28 -3.42
CA ASP A 121 -2.15 -3.82 -3.38
C ASP A 121 -2.91 -3.24 -4.58
N GLU A 122 -2.73 -3.83 -5.78
CA GLU A 122 -3.35 -3.31 -7.01
C GLU A 122 -4.75 -3.89 -7.27
N LEU A 123 -4.99 -5.15 -6.88
CA LEU A 123 -6.34 -5.73 -6.90
C LEU A 123 -7.21 -5.04 -5.83
N ILE A 124 -6.67 -4.72 -4.64
CA ILE A 124 -7.35 -3.91 -3.62
C ILE A 124 -7.72 -2.52 -4.16
N ARG A 125 -6.90 -1.88 -5.01
CA ARG A 125 -7.24 -0.56 -5.57
C ARG A 125 -8.28 -0.60 -6.69
N LYS A 126 -8.23 -1.60 -7.58
CA LYS A 126 -9.12 -1.66 -8.76
C LYS A 126 -10.42 -2.42 -8.53
N THR A 127 -10.49 -3.36 -7.57
CA THR A 127 -11.74 -4.08 -7.25
C THR A 127 -12.54 -3.48 -6.09
N ASN A 128 -11.95 -2.66 -5.22
CA ASN A 128 -12.69 -2.09 -4.08
C ASN A 128 -13.39 -0.75 -4.36
N LEU A 129 -13.03 0.00 -5.40
CA LEU A 129 -13.72 1.28 -5.65
C LEU A 129 -15.13 1.09 -6.21
N GLU A 130 -15.38 0.01 -6.96
CA GLU A 130 -16.68 -0.23 -7.59
C GLU A 130 -17.67 -0.99 -6.72
N ASN A 131 -17.22 -1.65 -5.63
CA ASN A 131 -18.07 -2.54 -4.82
C ASN A 131 -17.97 -2.37 -3.29
N THR A 132 -17.27 -1.35 -2.77
CA THR A 132 -17.26 -1.12 -1.31
C THR A 132 -18.55 -0.46 -0.85
N LYS A 133 -19.52 -1.32 -0.52
CA LYS A 133 -20.68 -0.98 0.30
C LYS A 133 -20.21 -0.65 1.72
N SER A 134 -19.78 0.59 1.93
CA SER A 134 -19.38 1.09 3.24
C SER A 134 -20.22 2.30 3.60
N LYS A 135 -20.86 2.25 4.77
CA LYS A 135 -21.52 3.40 5.39
C LYS A 135 -20.54 4.35 6.07
N GLU A 136 -19.27 3.95 6.16
CA GLU A 136 -18.24 4.63 6.92
C GLU A 136 -17.25 5.37 6.03
N VAL A 137 -17.03 6.64 6.35
CA VAL A 137 -16.17 7.57 5.64
C VAL A 137 -15.20 8.20 6.63
N ILE A 138 -13.93 8.30 6.24
CA ILE A 138 -12.88 8.96 7.03
C ILE A 138 -12.57 10.31 6.40
N PHE A 139 -12.59 11.35 7.21
CA PHE A 139 -11.94 12.63 6.91
C PHE A 139 -10.56 12.65 7.56
N ASN A 140 -9.54 12.95 6.77
CA ASN A 140 -8.15 12.96 7.19
C ASN A 140 -7.51 14.32 6.89
N LYS A 141 -6.56 14.74 7.74
CA LYS A 141 -5.93 16.06 7.72
C LYS A 141 -6.88 17.23 8.04
N VAL A 142 -7.86 17.00 8.90
CA VAL A 142 -8.72 18.08 9.41
C VAL A 142 -7.90 18.94 10.37
N ASP A 143 -7.82 20.25 10.13
CA ASP A 143 -7.15 21.17 11.05
C ASP A 143 -8.10 21.55 12.20
N PRO A 144 -7.82 21.14 13.45
CA PRO A 144 -8.70 21.41 14.59
C PRO A 144 -8.79 22.89 14.96
N ARG A 145 -7.91 23.75 14.43
CA ARG A 145 -7.97 25.20 14.64
C ARG A 145 -8.94 25.88 13.67
N LYS A 146 -9.21 25.26 12.52
CA LYS A 146 -10.07 25.80 11.47
C LYS A 146 -11.46 25.18 11.48
N HIS A 147 -11.56 23.91 11.84
CA HIS A 147 -12.79 23.15 11.76
C HIS A 147 -13.10 22.47 13.10
N SER A 148 -14.30 22.73 13.60
CA SER A 148 -14.88 22.11 14.78
C SER A 148 -15.66 20.84 14.43
N GLU A 149 -16.11 20.11 15.46
CA GLU A 149 -17.00 18.96 15.27
C GLU A 149 -18.31 19.35 14.58
N ASP A 150 -18.84 20.53 14.93
CA ASP A 150 -20.10 21.03 14.38
C ASP A 150 -19.98 21.39 12.91
N ASP A 151 -18.82 21.91 12.47
CA ASP A 151 -18.56 22.17 11.04
C ASP A 151 -18.58 20.87 10.23
N ILE A 152 -17.98 19.80 10.78
CA ILE A 152 -17.97 18.48 10.13
C ILE A 152 -19.38 17.91 10.06
N ARG A 153 -20.16 18.05 11.14
CA ARG A 153 -21.56 17.60 11.22
C ARG A 153 -22.44 18.35 10.23
N LEU A 154 -22.30 19.68 10.15
CA LEU A 154 -23.02 20.53 9.20
C LEU A 154 -22.70 20.16 7.76
N TYR A 155 -21.41 20.03 7.41
CA TYR A 155 -21.00 19.63 6.07
C TYR A 155 -21.52 18.23 5.69
N ALA A 156 -21.45 17.27 6.61
CA ALA A 156 -21.93 15.92 6.35
C ALA A 156 -23.47 15.86 6.20
N ALA A 157 -24.20 16.70 6.93
CA ALA A 157 -25.65 16.79 6.84
C ALA A 157 -26.15 17.28 5.47
N GLU A 158 -25.31 17.98 4.69
CA GLU A 158 -25.63 18.36 3.29
C GLU A 158 -25.80 17.13 2.38
N PHE A 159 -25.17 16.00 2.73
CA PHE A 159 -25.24 14.77 1.94
C PHE A 159 -26.32 13.82 2.45
N GLY A 160 -26.53 13.76 3.77
CA GLY A 160 -27.60 12.97 4.38
C GLY A 160 -27.39 12.73 5.88
N THR A 161 -28.19 11.84 6.47
CA THR A 161 -28.23 11.62 7.92
C THR A 161 -27.00 10.85 8.42
N LEU A 162 -26.29 11.44 9.39
CA LEU A 162 -25.22 10.78 10.13
C LEU A 162 -25.80 9.91 11.26
N ALA A 163 -25.47 8.63 11.26
CA ALA A 163 -25.72 7.72 12.38
C ALA A 163 -24.73 7.96 13.53
N SER A 164 -23.46 8.25 13.21
CA SER A 164 -22.46 8.60 14.22
C SER A 164 -21.32 9.44 13.65
N LEU A 165 -20.72 10.25 14.53
CA LEU A 165 -19.51 11.03 14.26
C LEU A 165 -18.51 10.76 15.39
N LYS A 166 -17.31 10.28 15.05
CA LYS A 166 -16.28 9.91 16.02
C LYS A 166 -14.94 10.53 15.65
N LYS A 167 -14.33 11.24 16.59
CA LYS A 167 -12.94 11.70 16.46
C LYS A 167 -11.99 10.52 16.66
N LEU A 168 -11.16 10.21 15.66
CA LEU A 168 -10.14 9.15 15.76
C LEU A 168 -8.82 9.71 16.30
N ASN A 169 -8.42 10.89 15.83
CA ASN A 169 -7.30 11.65 16.37
C ASN A 169 -7.50 13.15 16.08
N GLU A 170 -6.54 14.00 16.45
CA GLU A 170 -6.64 15.46 16.24
C GLU A 170 -6.94 15.88 14.79
N THR A 171 -6.48 15.08 13.83
CA THR A 171 -6.57 15.39 12.39
C THR A 171 -7.48 14.43 11.62
N LYS A 172 -8.15 13.49 12.30
CA LYS A 172 -8.89 12.41 11.64
C LYS A 172 -10.23 12.16 12.32
N TRP A 173 -11.26 12.07 11.51
CA TRP A 173 -12.64 11.84 11.91
C TRP A 173 -13.25 10.68 11.13
N LEU A 174 -14.09 9.91 11.80
CA LEU A 174 -14.88 8.83 11.25
C LEU A 174 -16.35 9.26 11.25
N LEU A 175 -16.96 9.20 10.08
CA LEU A 175 -18.35 9.51 9.83
C LEU A 175 -19.05 8.20 9.45
N THR A 176 -20.12 7.87 10.15
CA THR A 176 -20.97 6.73 9.81
C THR A 176 -22.33 7.25 9.40
N PHE A 177 -22.73 7.00 8.15
CA PHE A 177 -24.04 7.37 7.62
C PHE A 177 -25.08 6.28 7.85
N GLU A 178 -26.35 6.64 7.86
CA GLU A 178 -27.44 5.64 7.88
C GLU A 178 -27.47 4.84 6.57
N ASP A 179 -27.17 5.50 5.45
CA ASP A 179 -27.25 4.95 4.10
C ASP A 179 -25.88 4.86 3.40
N GLU A 180 -25.66 3.74 2.70
CA GLU A 180 -24.45 3.50 1.89
C GLU A 180 -24.37 4.46 0.69
N ALA A 181 -25.53 4.82 0.12
CA ALA A 181 -25.60 5.75 -1.01
C ALA A 181 -25.05 7.13 -0.62
N THR A 182 -25.35 7.60 0.58
CA THR A 182 -24.87 8.88 1.12
C THR A 182 -23.36 8.87 1.33
N ALA A 183 -22.84 7.80 1.93
CA ALA A 183 -21.40 7.61 2.11
C ALA A 183 -20.65 7.58 0.75
N LYS A 184 -21.30 7.04 -0.29
CA LYS A 184 -20.76 7.07 -1.65
C LYS A 184 -20.76 8.47 -2.25
N LEU A 185 -21.88 9.20 -2.16
CA LEU A 185 -22.00 10.56 -2.67
C LEU A 185 -20.93 11.49 -2.08
N ILE A 186 -20.69 11.40 -0.77
CA ILE A 186 -19.68 12.26 -0.13
C ILE A 186 -18.27 11.94 -0.62
N VAL A 187 -17.89 10.66 -0.76
CA VAL A 187 -16.54 10.28 -1.23
C VAL A 187 -16.33 10.62 -2.70
N GLU A 188 -17.34 10.42 -3.55
CA GLU A 188 -17.26 10.71 -4.99
C GLU A 188 -17.39 12.20 -5.31
N SER A 189 -17.90 13.01 -4.38
CA SER A 189 -18.05 14.45 -4.62
C SER A 189 -16.70 15.13 -4.83
N ARG A 190 -16.59 15.91 -5.91
CA ARG A 190 -15.38 16.66 -6.27
C ARG A 190 -15.16 17.90 -5.40
N ASN A 191 -16.17 18.28 -4.63
CA ASN A 191 -16.10 19.45 -3.76
C ASN A 191 -15.09 19.21 -2.62
N HIS A 192 -14.32 20.24 -2.31
CA HIS A 192 -13.45 20.25 -1.14
C HIS A 192 -14.29 20.09 0.14
N VAL A 193 -13.74 19.39 1.13
CA VAL A 193 -14.43 19.17 2.40
C VAL A 193 -14.37 20.45 3.20
N MET A 194 -15.52 21.04 3.55
CA MET A 194 -15.60 22.32 4.26
C MET A 194 -14.77 23.44 3.60
N GLY A 195 -14.61 23.39 2.27
CA GLY A 195 -13.80 24.35 1.52
C GLY A 195 -12.28 24.18 1.61
N ASP A 196 -11.76 23.18 2.33
CA ASP A 196 -10.33 22.91 2.45
C ASP A 196 -9.89 21.76 1.51
N GLU A 197 -8.95 22.05 0.60
CA GLU A 197 -8.37 21.09 -0.34
C GLU A 197 -7.46 20.06 0.35
N ASN A 198 -6.93 20.38 1.53
CA ASN A 198 -6.01 19.49 2.24
C ASN A 198 -6.74 18.31 2.90
N ILE A 199 -8.03 18.46 3.17
CA ILE A 199 -8.84 17.43 3.82
C ILE A 199 -9.17 16.35 2.79
N LYS A 200 -8.69 15.13 3.07
CA LYS A 200 -8.96 13.96 2.23
C LYS A 200 -10.12 13.17 2.80
N LYS A 201 -11.03 12.76 1.93
CA LYS A 201 -12.15 11.86 2.25
C LYS A 201 -12.01 10.53 1.51
N TYR A 202 -12.27 9.43 2.22
CA TYR A 202 -12.21 8.07 1.66
C TYR A 202 -12.97 7.10 2.56
N PHE A 203 -13.38 5.95 2.03
CA PHE A 203 -14.05 4.92 2.82
C PHE A 203 -13.15 4.32 3.90
N ASN A 204 -13.73 3.94 5.05
CA ASN A 204 -13.03 3.16 6.07
C ASN A 204 -12.85 1.70 5.61
N LEU A 205 -11.75 1.40 4.93
CA LEU A 205 -11.47 0.06 4.40
C LEU A 205 -10.71 -0.84 5.38
N LEU A 206 -9.96 -0.25 6.33
CA LEU A 206 -9.01 -0.99 7.19
C LEU A 206 -9.72 -1.83 8.26
N GLU A 207 -10.77 -1.30 8.90
CA GLU A 207 -11.53 -2.06 9.90
C GLU A 207 -12.36 -3.16 9.25
N ASN A 208 -12.91 -2.91 8.04
CA ASN A 208 -13.66 -3.91 7.29
C ASN A 208 -12.80 -5.10 6.87
N LEU A 209 -11.55 -4.87 6.46
CA LEU A 209 -10.62 -5.97 6.12
C LEU A 209 -10.28 -6.83 7.35
N LYS A 210 -9.95 -6.21 8.49
CA LYS A 210 -9.66 -6.94 9.73
C LYS A 210 -10.87 -7.71 10.24
N LYS A 211 -12.06 -7.10 10.21
CA LYS A 211 -13.33 -7.73 10.61
C LYS A 211 -13.68 -8.91 9.70
N HIS A 212 -13.51 -8.75 8.38
CA HIS A 212 -13.74 -9.83 7.41
C HIS A 212 -12.72 -10.96 7.56
N GLU A 213 -11.44 -10.65 7.81
CA GLU A 213 -10.40 -11.66 8.08
C GLU A 213 -10.70 -12.43 9.37
N LEU A 214 -11.10 -11.72 10.43
CA LEU A 214 -11.52 -12.32 11.69
C LEU A 214 -12.74 -13.24 11.51
N GLN A 215 -13.77 -12.78 10.82
CA GLN A 215 -14.97 -13.54 10.52
C GLN A 215 -14.64 -14.81 9.71
N SER A 216 -13.81 -14.69 8.68
CA SER A 216 -13.35 -15.82 7.88
C SER A 216 -12.54 -16.84 8.72
N LEU A 217 -11.73 -16.37 9.67
CA LEU A 217 -11.00 -17.24 10.59
C LEU A 217 -11.94 -17.95 11.57
N ILE A 218 -13.00 -17.29 12.03
CA ILE A 218 -14.03 -17.89 12.90
C ILE A 218 -14.76 -19.00 12.14
N GLU A 219 -15.30 -18.70 10.96
CA GLU A 219 -16.01 -19.68 10.11
C GLU A 219 -15.12 -20.87 9.75
N LYS A 220 -13.85 -20.62 9.43
CA LYS A 220 -12.88 -21.69 9.18
C LYS A 220 -12.70 -22.55 10.43
N THR A 221 -12.63 -21.94 11.61
CA THR A 221 -12.45 -22.67 12.87
C THR A 221 -13.70 -23.49 13.22
N GLU A 222 -14.90 -22.96 13.02
CA GLU A 222 -16.17 -23.70 13.15
C GLU A 222 -16.24 -24.88 12.16
N SER A 223 -15.83 -24.69 10.91
CA SER A 223 -15.79 -25.77 9.92
C SER A 223 -14.81 -26.89 10.28
N LEU A 224 -13.72 -26.56 10.97
CA LEU A 224 -12.71 -27.51 11.43
C LEU A 224 -13.19 -28.21 12.72
N LEU A 225 -13.87 -27.49 13.61
CA LEU A 225 -14.53 -28.05 14.79
C LEU A 225 -15.60 -29.08 14.39
N ASN A 226 -16.40 -28.77 13.36
CA ASN A 226 -17.41 -29.70 12.83
C ASN A 226 -16.82 -30.94 12.13
N LYS A 227 -15.51 -30.97 11.87
CA LYS A 227 -14.79 -32.10 11.28
C LYS A 227 -13.95 -32.88 12.31
N LEU A 228 -13.95 -32.49 13.58
CA LEU A 228 -13.11 -33.08 14.64
C LEU A 228 -13.35 -34.58 14.88
N ASP A 229 -14.49 -35.13 14.46
CA ASP A 229 -14.77 -36.56 14.57
C ASP A 229 -13.92 -37.44 13.62
N LYS A 230 -13.12 -36.87 12.72
CA LYS A 230 -12.27 -37.62 11.78
C LYS A 230 -10.87 -37.02 11.65
N ASN A 231 -9.97 -37.47 12.54
CA ASN A 231 -8.50 -37.37 12.51
C ASN A 231 -7.82 -35.98 12.50
N ASN A 232 -6.97 -35.77 13.52
CA ASN A 232 -5.77 -34.89 13.57
C ASN A 232 -5.88 -33.43 13.04
N ILE A 233 -7.02 -32.77 13.30
CA ILE A 233 -7.27 -31.35 12.96
C ILE A 233 -6.75 -30.35 14.02
N SER A 234 -6.24 -30.86 15.15
CA SER A 234 -5.88 -30.08 16.36
C SER A 234 -4.88 -28.94 16.10
N ASP A 235 -3.88 -29.15 15.24
CA ASP A 235 -2.82 -28.16 15.02
C ASP A 235 -3.23 -27.01 14.09
N GLU A 236 -4.24 -27.21 13.23
CA GLU A 236 -4.79 -26.11 12.42
C GLU A 236 -5.73 -25.24 13.24
N ILE A 237 -6.51 -25.84 14.14
CA ILE A 237 -7.34 -25.12 15.12
C ILE A 237 -6.48 -24.28 16.05
N LYS A 238 -5.39 -24.85 16.61
CA LYS A 238 -4.44 -24.09 17.45
C LYS A 238 -3.84 -22.89 16.72
N ARG A 239 -3.48 -23.05 15.44
CA ARG A 239 -2.94 -21.95 14.61
C ARG A 239 -3.96 -20.85 14.35
N ASN A 240 -5.20 -21.20 14.03
CA ASN A 240 -6.27 -20.21 13.88
C ASN A 240 -6.55 -19.48 15.19
N PHE A 241 -6.58 -20.20 16.31
CA PHE A 241 -6.82 -19.61 17.63
C PHE A 241 -5.72 -18.63 18.06
N ILE A 242 -4.45 -18.93 17.73
CA ILE A 242 -3.33 -17.99 17.94
C ILE A 242 -3.51 -16.71 17.10
N LYS A 243 -3.90 -16.84 15.83
CA LYS A 243 -4.13 -15.67 14.96
C LYS A 243 -5.31 -14.81 15.45
N ILE A 244 -6.41 -15.45 15.85
CA ILE A 244 -7.56 -14.76 16.45
C ILE A 244 -7.13 -14.01 17.72
N LYS A 245 -6.35 -14.66 18.60
CA LYS A 245 -5.80 -14.00 19.80
C LYS A 245 -4.88 -12.82 19.47
N GLN A 246 -4.09 -12.89 18.41
CA GLN A 246 -3.23 -11.78 17.97
C GLN A 246 -4.06 -10.59 17.48
N LEU A 247 -5.06 -10.84 16.64
CA LEU A 247 -5.97 -9.81 16.13
C LEU A 247 -6.74 -9.11 17.27
N ILE A 248 -7.21 -9.88 18.28
CA ILE A 248 -7.92 -9.32 19.46
C ILE A 248 -6.96 -8.56 20.40
N LYS A 249 -5.71 -9.04 20.57
CA LYS A 249 -4.71 -8.35 21.41
C LYS A 249 -4.27 -7.01 20.82
N GLU A 250 -4.21 -6.90 19.50
CA GLU A 250 -3.95 -5.62 18.82
C GLU A 250 -5.09 -4.60 19.03
N ASP A 251 -6.34 -5.05 19.13
CA ASP A 251 -7.48 -4.17 19.45
C ASP A 251 -7.48 -3.70 20.91
N THR A 252 -6.92 -4.49 21.84
CA THR A 252 -6.86 -4.13 23.27
C THR A 252 -5.70 -3.19 23.60
N SER A 253 -4.58 -3.27 22.90
CA SER A 253 -3.45 -2.35 23.09
C SER A 253 -3.74 -0.94 22.56
N VAL A 254 -4.49 -0.81 21.45
CA VAL A 254 -4.95 0.50 20.94
C VAL A 254 -5.96 1.16 21.90
N ASN A 255 -6.80 0.36 22.57
CA ASN A 255 -7.78 0.84 23.56
C ASN A 255 -7.18 1.14 24.96
N GLN A 256 -5.98 0.64 25.27
CA GLN A 256 -5.29 0.96 26.53
C GLN A 256 -4.48 2.26 26.45
N ILE A 257 -3.86 2.56 25.30
CA ILE A 257 -3.15 3.84 25.08
C ILE A 257 -4.12 5.04 25.18
N SER A 258 -5.41 4.82 24.88
CA SER A 258 -6.46 5.84 24.99
C SER A 258 -7.06 6.00 26.40
N LYS A 259 -6.67 5.18 27.39
CA LYS A 259 -7.16 5.29 28.79
C LYS A 259 -6.14 5.79 29.80
N GLU A 260 -4.85 5.90 29.47
CA GLU A 260 -3.82 6.32 30.44
C GLU A 260 -3.57 7.83 30.54
N ASN A 261 -4.12 8.66 29.64
CA ASN A 261 -3.90 10.12 29.65
C ASN A 261 -5.03 10.95 30.31
N THR A 262 -5.89 10.33 31.13
CA THR A 262 -6.82 11.04 32.03
C THR A 262 -6.56 10.66 33.49
N LYS A 263 -5.38 11.01 34.00
CA LYS A 263 -5.18 11.27 35.43
C LYS A 263 -4.88 12.75 35.63
N THR A 264 -5.91 13.58 35.41
CA THR A 264 -5.97 14.88 36.06
C THR A 264 -6.18 14.64 37.55
N ASN A 265 -5.22 15.16 38.34
CA ASN A 265 -5.34 15.42 39.77
C ASN A 265 -6.73 16.01 40.08
N VAL A 266 -7.61 15.21 40.69
CA VAL A 266 -8.72 15.74 41.46
C VAL A 266 -8.56 15.15 42.85
N ASN A 267 -7.96 15.97 43.70
CA ASN A 267 -7.99 15.85 45.15
C ASN A 267 -9.47 15.94 45.57
N VAL A 268 -10.13 14.80 45.76
CA VAL A 268 -11.40 14.75 46.49
C VAL A 268 -11.04 14.29 47.90
N GLN A 269 -10.84 15.29 48.77
CA GLN A 269 -10.85 15.08 50.21
C GLN A 269 -12.14 14.38 50.61
N SER A 270 -11.97 13.25 51.27
CA SER A 270 -13.00 12.57 52.04
C SER A 270 -13.62 13.54 53.05
N LEU A 271 -14.93 13.73 52.99
CA LEU A 271 -15.69 14.37 54.05
C LEU A 271 -16.96 13.54 54.34
N TYR A 272 -17.18 13.37 55.65
CA TYR A 272 -18.24 12.66 56.38
C TYR A 272 -17.97 11.18 56.66
N PHE A 273 -17.36 10.81 57.79
CA PHE A 273 -17.71 10.90 59.24
C PHE A 273 -18.42 9.64 59.76
N ASN A 274 -17.69 8.92 60.63
CA ASN A 274 -18.25 8.12 61.72
C ASN A 274 -19.04 9.02 62.66
N SER A 275 -20.19 8.58 63.16
CA SER A 275 -20.71 8.93 64.50
C SER A 275 -21.86 8.00 64.90
N PHE A 276 -21.61 7.27 65.99
CA PHE A 276 -22.50 6.56 66.94
C PHE A 276 -23.41 5.44 66.45
#